data_AF-A0A7J9Z4H0-F1
#
_entry.id   AF-A0A7J9Z4H0-F1
#
_cell.length_a   1.000
_cell.length_b   1.000
_cell.length_c   1.000
_cell.angle_alpha   90.00
_cell.angle_beta   90.00
_cell.angle_gamma   90.00
#
_symmetry.space_group_name_H-M   'P 1'
#
loop_
_entity.id
_entity.type
_entity.pdbx_description
1 polymer ?
#
loop_
_entity_poly.entity_id
_entity_poly.type
_entity_poly.pdbx_seq_one_letter_code
_entity_poly.pdbx_strand_id
1 'polypeptide(L)'
;MDGHEHQVRGDAQDPRRRVRRRHPRRPSAAEPVRLRRRATVDSPDWYLWRDGVPPGDDDHPGESVEQVGARVDAVLERVRPFLNEEDVAIVAHGHVLRVLTACWLGLPPDAGRFFRLGTGTMSFLGAEHDRPVIDAWNIPPSG
;
A
#
# COMPACT_ATOMS: atom_id res chain seq x y z
N MET A 1 34.10 -37.51 71.67
CA MET A 1 33.37 -37.65 70.40
C MET A 1 34.02 -36.69 69.40
N ASP A 2 35.32 -36.80 69.19
CA ASP A 2 36.01 -37.80 68.32
C ASP A 2 35.52 -37.62 66.87
N GLY A 3 36.33 -37.37 65.86
CA GLY A 3 37.76 -37.20 65.76
C GLY A 3 38.12 -36.98 64.28
N HIS A 4 39.36 -36.57 64.07
CA HIS A 4 40.22 -36.81 62.91
C HIS A 4 39.81 -36.47 61.46
N GLU A 5 40.66 -35.62 60.89
CA GLU A 5 40.99 -35.45 59.48
C GLU A 5 40.93 -36.73 58.65
N HIS A 6 40.50 -36.61 57.39
CA HIS A 6 41.16 -37.35 56.32
C HIS A 6 41.00 -36.60 54.99
N GLN A 7 42.09 -35.95 54.59
CA GLN A 7 42.30 -35.49 53.22
C GLN A 7 42.70 -36.70 52.37
N VAL A 8 41.92 -36.97 51.32
CA VAL A 8 42.28 -37.94 50.27
C VAL A 8 42.21 -37.25 48.92
N ARG A 9 43.41 -37.00 48.41
CA ARG A 9 43.94 -37.14 47.04
C ARG A 9 42.99 -36.98 45.86
N GLY A 10 43.48 -36.20 44.89
CA GLY A 10 42.75 -35.77 43.72
C GLY A 10 42.48 -36.87 42.70
N ASP A 11 41.41 -36.63 41.96
CA ASP A 11 41.12 -37.32 40.72
C ASP A 11 41.44 -36.41 39.53
N ALA A 12 42.23 -36.99 38.64
CA ALA A 12 42.69 -36.41 37.40
C ALA A 12 41.52 -36.02 36.49
N GLN A 13 41.56 -34.80 35.97
CA GLN A 13 40.67 -34.36 34.91
C GLN A 13 40.94 -35.18 33.64
N ASP A 14 39.94 -35.95 33.21
CA ASP A 14 39.91 -36.66 31.93
C ASP A 14 39.97 -35.65 30.75
N PRO A 15 41.04 -35.64 29.93
CA PRO A 15 41.22 -34.67 28.87
C PRO A 15 40.43 -35.00 27.58
N ARG A 16 39.49 -35.96 27.58
CA ARG A 16 38.74 -36.37 26.37
C ARG A 16 37.25 -36.04 26.38
N ARG A 17 36.77 -35.14 27.25
CA ARG A 17 35.39 -34.62 27.16
C ARG A 17 35.26 -33.62 26.01
N ARG A 18 35.20 -34.14 24.78
CA ARG A 18 34.89 -33.38 23.56
C ARG A 18 33.50 -32.74 23.73
N VAL A 19 33.46 -31.46 24.08
CA VAL A 19 32.24 -30.65 24.10
C VAL A 19 31.72 -30.61 22.67
N ARG A 20 30.74 -31.47 22.36
CA ARG A 20 29.97 -31.36 21.13
C ARG A 20 29.21 -30.04 21.19
N ARG A 21 29.76 -28.99 20.56
CA ARG A 21 29.02 -27.74 20.33
C ARG A 21 27.74 -28.13 19.59
N ARG A 22 26.60 -28.03 20.28
CA ARG A 22 25.28 -28.18 19.64
C ARG A 22 25.16 -27.02 18.66
N HIS A 23 25.27 -27.33 17.37
CA HIS A 23 24.89 -26.40 16.32
C HIS A 23 23.41 -26.02 16.54
N PRO A 24 23.03 -24.73 16.44
CA PRO A 24 21.62 -24.38 16.44
C PRO A 24 20.94 -25.16 15.31
N ARG A 25 19.85 -25.87 15.66
CA ARG A 25 19.03 -26.57 14.67
C ARG A 25 18.62 -25.55 13.61
N ARG A 26 18.84 -25.88 12.33
CA ARG A 26 18.24 -25.12 11.21
C ARG A 26 16.75 -24.94 11.50
N PRO A 27 16.17 -23.75 11.27
CA PRO A 27 14.72 -23.60 11.36
C PRO A 27 14.07 -24.63 10.43
N SER A 28 13.11 -25.37 11.00
CA SER A 28 12.22 -26.28 10.27
C SER A 28 11.60 -25.54 9.09
N ALA A 29 11.35 -26.26 8.00
CA ALA A 29 10.74 -25.76 6.77
C ALA A 29 9.70 -24.67 7.08
N ALA A 30 9.87 -23.50 6.47
CA ALA A 30 8.91 -22.41 6.56
C ALA A 30 7.51 -22.97 6.30
N GLU A 31 6.59 -22.75 7.23
CA GLU A 31 5.19 -23.03 6.96
C GLU A 31 4.81 -22.30 5.67
N PRO A 32 4.10 -22.95 4.73
CA PRO A 32 3.60 -22.25 3.58
C PRO A 32 2.73 -21.10 4.11
N VAL A 33 3.12 -19.86 3.78
CA VAL A 33 2.26 -18.69 3.97
C VAL A 33 0.97 -19.05 3.25
N ARG A 34 -0.06 -19.41 4.03
CA ARG A 34 -1.39 -19.65 3.48
C ARG A 34 -1.83 -18.29 2.96
N LEU A 35 -1.71 -18.09 1.66
CA LEU A 35 -2.37 -17.01 0.95
C LEU A 35 -3.87 -17.24 1.17
N ARG A 36 -4.41 -16.66 2.26
CA ARG A 36 -5.82 -16.82 2.61
C ARG A 36 -6.61 -16.24 1.44
N ARG A 37 -7.56 -17.01 0.92
CA ARG A 37 -8.42 -16.60 -0.20
C ARG A 37 -8.96 -15.20 0.10
N ARG A 38 -8.55 -14.24 -0.73
CA ARG A 38 -9.06 -12.87 -0.84
C ARG A 38 -10.59 -12.91 -0.94
N ALA A 39 -11.30 -11.89 -0.46
CA ALA A 39 -12.63 -11.60 -0.99
C ALA A 39 -12.50 -11.56 -2.52
N THR A 40 -13.04 -12.55 -3.21
CA THR A 40 -12.70 -12.77 -4.61
C THR A 40 -13.53 -11.84 -5.49
N VAL A 41 -12.92 -11.35 -6.56
CA VAL A 41 -13.58 -10.80 -7.76
C VAL A 41 -14.37 -11.92 -8.49
N ASP A 42 -14.99 -12.85 -7.74
CA ASP A 42 -15.75 -13.98 -8.28
C ASP A 42 -17.24 -13.63 -8.38
N SER A 43 -17.65 -12.42 -7.99
CA SER A 43 -18.95 -11.90 -8.37
C SER A 43 -18.86 -11.42 -9.82
N PRO A 44 -19.56 -12.06 -10.77
CA PRO A 44 -19.50 -11.69 -12.18
C PRO A 44 -19.99 -10.26 -12.44
N ASP A 45 -20.73 -9.69 -11.48
CA ASP A 45 -21.29 -8.34 -11.58
C ASP A 45 -20.44 -7.27 -10.91
N TRP A 46 -19.29 -7.61 -10.28
CA TRP A 46 -18.47 -6.62 -9.57
C TRP A 46 -17.94 -5.54 -10.51
N TYR A 47 -18.11 -4.28 -10.08
CA TYR A 47 -17.66 -3.11 -10.80
C TYR A 47 -17.03 -2.09 -9.83
N LEU A 48 -15.71 -1.90 -9.96
CA LEU A 48 -14.90 -1.06 -9.05
C LEU A 48 -15.53 0.28 -8.69
N TRP A 49 -16.08 1.00 -9.66
CA TRP A 49 -16.63 2.35 -9.45
C TRP A 49 -17.94 2.37 -8.68
N ARG A 50 -18.70 1.26 -8.71
CA ARG A 50 -19.96 1.11 -7.94
C ARG A 50 -19.72 0.43 -6.61
N ASP A 51 -18.86 -0.58 -6.58
CA ASP A 51 -18.74 -1.51 -5.44
C ASP A 51 -17.51 -1.24 -4.58
N GLY A 52 -16.57 -0.40 -5.03
CA GLY A 52 -15.29 -0.18 -4.36
C GLY A 52 -14.41 -1.42 -4.34
N VAL A 53 -13.32 -1.34 -3.57
CA VAL A 53 -12.47 -2.50 -3.27
C VAL A 53 -13.10 -3.28 -2.11
N PRO A 54 -13.46 -4.57 -2.29
CA PRO A 54 -14.02 -5.37 -1.22
C PRO A 54 -13.11 -5.41 0.01
N PRO A 55 -13.67 -5.34 1.23
CA PRO A 55 -12.88 -5.39 2.45
C PRO A 55 -12.11 -6.71 2.56
N GLY A 56 -10.83 -6.60 2.93
CA GLY A 56 -9.94 -7.70 3.22
C GLY A 56 -9.90 -8.01 4.72
N ASP A 57 -8.70 -8.03 5.29
CA ASP A 57 -8.49 -8.12 6.73
C ASP A 57 -8.42 -6.72 7.39
N ASP A 58 -8.20 -6.68 8.70
CA ASP A 58 -8.15 -5.43 9.48
C ASP A 58 -7.07 -4.46 8.97
N ASP A 59 -5.99 -4.97 8.37
CA ASP A 59 -4.91 -4.17 7.79
C ASP A 59 -5.24 -3.70 6.35
N HIS A 60 -6.21 -4.33 5.68
CA HIS A 60 -6.62 -4.05 4.30
C HIS A 60 -8.14 -3.91 4.19
N PRO A 61 -8.75 -2.89 4.81
CA PRO A 61 -10.21 -2.75 4.89
C PRO A 61 -10.89 -2.45 3.54
N GLY A 62 -10.13 -2.29 2.46
CA GLY A 62 -10.65 -1.84 1.17
C GLY A 62 -10.98 -0.34 1.19
N GLU A 63 -11.54 0.13 0.08
CA GLU A 63 -11.91 1.54 -0.06
C GLU A 63 -13.05 1.70 -1.06
N SER A 64 -14.07 2.48 -0.67
CA SER A 64 -15.14 2.95 -1.54
C SER A 64 -14.69 4.13 -2.40
N VAL A 65 -15.37 4.38 -3.52
CA VAL A 65 -15.02 5.51 -4.39
C VAL A 65 -15.26 6.86 -3.69
N GLU A 66 -16.21 6.93 -2.77
CA GLU A 66 -16.49 8.09 -1.94
C GLU A 66 -15.34 8.40 -0.97
N GLN A 67 -14.74 7.38 -0.36
CA GLN A 67 -13.55 7.56 0.48
C GLN A 67 -12.35 8.05 -0.33
N VAL A 68 -12.16 7.54 -1.56
CA VAL A 68 -11.15 8.07 -2.49
C VAL A 68 -11.45 9.53 -2.82
N GLY A 69 -12.72 9.85 -3.11
CA GLY A 69 -13.21 11.19 -3.42
C GLY A 69 -12.89 12.18 -2.30
N ALA A 70 -13.22 11.85 -1.05
CA ALA A 70 -12.92 12.70 0.11
C ALA A 70 -11.42 12.98 0.26
N ARG A 71 -10.56 11.98 0.02
CA ARG A 71 -9.10 12.19 0.03
C ARG A 71 -8.65 13.10 -1.11
N VAL A 72 -9.23 12.92 -2.30
CA VAL A 72 -8.95 13.75 -3.46
C VAL A 72 -9.39 15.20 -3.23
N ASP A 73 -10.55 15.43 -2.62
CA ASP A 73 -11.04 16.77 -2.29
C ASP A 73 -10.05 17.48 -1.36
N ALA A 74 -9.56 16.80 -0.33
CA ALA A 74 -8.52 17.35 0.55
C ALA A 74 -7.21 17.69 -0.19
N VAL A 75 -6.85 16.93 -1.23
CA VAL A 75 -5.71 17.26 -2.11
C VAL A 75 -6.01 18.52 -2.92
N LEU A 76 -7.20 18.63 -3.52
CA LEU A 76 -7.59 19.78 -4.33
C LEU A 76 -7.69 21.05 -3.47
N GLU A 77 -8.24 20.98 -2.26
CA GLU A 77 -8.24 22.09 -1.29
C GLU A 77 -6.83 22.58 -0.98
N ARG A 78 -5.88 21.66 -0.83
CA ARG A 78 -4.47 22.00 -0.61
C ARG A 78 -3.81 22.64 -1.84
N VAL A 79 -4.19 22.22 -3.04
CA VAL A 79 -3.58 22.70 -4.29
C VAL A 79 -4.13 24.05 -4.75
N ARG A 80 -5.42 24.32 -4.53
CA ARG A 80 -6.11 25.52 -5.02
C ARG A 80 -5.40 26.86 -4.74
N PRO A 81 -4.81 27.12 -3.55
CA PRO A 81 -4.14 28.38 -3.29
C PRO A 81 -2.94 28.65 -4.21
N PHE A 82 -2.24 27.61 -4.64
CA PHE A 82 -1.02 27.72 -5.45
C PHE A 82 -1.30 28.00 -6.93
N LEU A 83 -2.49 27.65 -7.42
CA LEU A 83 -2.87 27.77 -8.83
C LEU A 83 -3.01 29.24 -9.31
N ASN A 84 -2.98 30.22 -8.41
CA ASN A 84 -2.99 31.64 -8.77
C ASN A 84 -1.60 32.15 -9.19
N GLU A 85 -0.54 31.40 -8.86
CA GLU A 85 0.85 31.84 -9.01
C GLU A 85 1.65 30.88 -9.91
N GLU A 86 1.40 29.57 -9.80
CA GLU A 86 2.20 28.54 -10.47
C GLU A 86 1.38 27.31 -10.89
N ASP A 87 1.94 26.53 -11.82
CA ASP A 87 1.42 25.21 -12.18
C ASP A 87 1.74 24.17 -11.09
N VAL A 88 0.78 23.29 -10.79
CA VAL A 88 0.96 22.20 -9.82
C VAL A 88 0.94 20.85 -10.53
N ALA A 89 2.03 20.10 -10.39
CA ALA A 89 2.12 18.72 -10.88
C ALA A 89 1.68 17.70 -9.81
N ILE A 90 0.74 16.82 -10.16
CA ILE A 90 0.28 15.71 -9.31
C ILE A 90 0.69 14.38 -9.94
N VAL A 91 1.55 13.62 -9.26
CA VAL A 91 1.98 12.29 -9.69
C VAL A 91 1.32 11.24 -8.80
N ALA A 92 0.44 10.43 -9.39
CA ALA A 92 -0.30 9.38 -8.68
C ALA A 92 -0.67 8.23 -9.62
N HIS A 93 -1.64 7.41 -9.20
CA HIS A 93 -2.07 6.20 -9.92
C HIS A 93 -3.34 6.45 -10.74
N GLY A 94 -3.55 5.64 -11.78
CA GLY A 94 -4.60 5.82 -12.78
C GLY A 94 -6.01 6.03 -12.22
N HIS A 95 -6.48 5.17 -11.31
CA HIS A 95 -7.84 5.33 -10.75
C HIS A 95 -8.00 6.59 -9.89
N VAL A 96 -7.00 6.91 -9.07
CA VAL A 96 -7.03 8.11 -8.22
C VAL A 96 -7.00 9.38 -9.07
N LEU A 97 -6.16 9.43 -10.10
CA LEU A 97 -6.12 10.59 -11.01
C LEU A 97 -7.44 10.79 -11.77
N ARG A 98 -8.15 9.70 -12.08
CA ARG A 98 -9.48 9.77 -12.70
C ARG A 98 -10.56 10.28 -11.74
N VAL A 99 -10.50 9.87 -10.47
CA VAL A 99 -11.35 10.46 -9.41
C VAL A 99 -11.01 11.94 -9.23
N LEU A 100 -9.72 12.29 -9.24
CA LEU A 100 -9.26 13.68 -9.17
C LEU A 100 -9.84 14.54 -10.28
N THR A 101 -9.85 14.06 -11.51
CA THR A 101 -10.50 14.76 -12.63
C THR A 101 -12.00 14.92 -12.42
N ALA A 102 -12.70 13.90 -11.91
CA ALA A 102 -14.14 14.01 -11.63
C ALA A 102 -14.42 15.08 -10.56
N CYS A 103 -13.70 15.03 -9.43
CA CYS A 103 -13.82 16.02 -8.35
C CYS A 103 -13.45 17.43 -8.81
N TRP A 104 -12.40 17.58 -9.64
CA TRP A 104 -12.03 18.87 -10.24
C TRP A 104 -13.19 19.52 -10.99
N LEU A 105 -13.91 18.72 -11.79
CA LEU A 105 -15.06 19.15 -12.58
C LEU A 105 -16.35 19.31 -11.76
N GLY A 106 -16.32 19.07 -10.44
CA GLY A 106 -17.50 19.09 -9.58
C GLY A 106 -18.47 17.92 -9.84
N LEU A 107 -17.98 16.82 -10.42
CA LEU A 107 -18.74 15.60 -10.62
C LEU A 107 -18.60 14.66 -9.43
N PRO A 108 -19.56 13.73 -9.22
CA PRO A 108 -19.39 12.63 -8.27
C PRO A 108 -18.10 11.82 -8.53
N PRO A 109 -17.39 11.33 -7.49
CA PRO A 109 -16.14 10.59 -7.64
C PRO A 109 -16.22 9.38 -8.58
N ASP A 110 -17.36 8.70 -8.62
CA ASP A 110 -17.61 7.55 -9.49
C ASP A 110 -17.63 7.90 -10.99
N ALA A 111 -17.83 9.18 -11.34
CA ALA A 111 -17.71 9.68 -12.71
C ALA A 111 -16.29 9.52 -13.28
N GLY A 112 -15.29 9.26 -12.41
CA GLY A 112 -13.94 8.83 -12.82
C GLY A 112 -13.96 7.67 -13.83
N ARG A 113 -15.02 6.85 -13.84
CA ARG A 113 -15.24 5.77 -14.82
C ARG A 113 -15.26 6.23 -16.29
N PHE A 114 -15.60 7.48 -16.56
CA PHE A 114 -15.68 8.01 -17.93
C PHE A 114 -14.31 8.46 -18.48
N PHE A 115 -13.35 8.74 -17.60
CA PHE A 115 -12.05 9.29 -18.00
C PHE A 115 -11.00 8.17 -18.13
N ARG A 116 -10.97 7.41 -19.24
CA ARG A 116 -9.87 6.43 -19.44
C ARG A 116 -8.52 7.14 -19.38
N LEU A 117 -7.56 6.68 -18.56
CA LEU A 117 -6.21 7.25 -18.45
C LEU A 117 -5.14 6.23 -18.86
N GLY A 118 -4.24 6.61 -19.75
CA GLY A 118 -3.12 5.80 -20.22
C GLY A 118 -1.93 5.82 -19.25
N THR A 119 -1.13 4.75 -19.25
CA THR A 119 0.12 4.73 -18.47
C THR A 119 1.14 5.67 -19.09
N GLY A 120 1.79 6.49 -18.27
CA GLY A 120 2.87 7.38 -18.71
C GLY A 120 2.41 8.58 -19.54
N THR A 121 1.10 8.79 -19.68
CA THR A 121 0.56 9.98 -20.36
C THR A 121 0.40 11.15 -19.41
N MET A 122 0.45 12.37 -19.93
CA MET A 122 0.17 13.60 -19.21
C MET A 122 -1.27 14.08 -19.45
N SER A 123 -1.83 14.84 -18.53
CA SER A 123 -3.14 15.46 -18.64
C SER A 123 -3.13 16.78 -17.89
N PHE A 124 -3.94 17.73 -18.36
CA PHE A 124 -3.95 19.11 -17.90
C PHE A 124 -5.38 19.49 -17.53
N LEU A 125 -5.52 19.99 -16.31
CA LEU A 125 -6.77 20.47 -15.74
C LEU A 125 -6.63 21.97 -15.53
N GLY A 126 -7.64 22.73 -15.95
CA GLY A 126 -7.61 24.19 -15.94
C GLY A 126 -8.97 24.80 -15.65
N ALA A 127 -9.10 26.08 -15.94
CA ALA A 127 -10.35 26.82 -15.79
C ALA A 127 -10.65 27.67 -17.02
N GLU A 128 -11.90 27.67 -17.47
CA GLU A 128 -12.42 28.53 -18.52
C GLU A 128 -13.57 29.35 -17.94
N HIS A 129 -13.46 30.69 -17.94
CA HIS A 129 -14.46 31.60 -17.34
C HIS A 129 -14.81 31.22 -15.88
N ASP A 130 -13.80 30.98 -15.04
CA ASP A 130 -13.92 30.51 -13.65
C ASP A 130 -14.63 29.15 -13.48
N ARG A 131 -14.78 28.37 -14.56
CA ARG A 131 -15.33 27.01 -14.52
C ARG A 131 -14.22 25.99 -14.70
N PRO A 132 -14.11 24.96 -13.85
CA PRO A 132 -13.13 23.89 -14.03
C PRO A 132 -13.34 23.14 -15.35
N VAL A 133 -12.25 22.89 -16.08
CA VAL A 133 -12.24 22.17 -17.37
C VAL A 133 -11.07 21.18 -17.45
N ILE A 134 -11.10 20.32 -18.47
CA ILE A 134 -9.97 19.52 -18.92
C ILE A 134 -9.39 20.20 -20.16
N ASP A 135 -8.15 20.70 -20.07
CA ASP A 135 -7.49 21.35 -21.20
C ASP A 135 -6.91 20.32 -22.17
N ALA A 136 -6.37 19.23 -21.63
CA ALA A 136 -5.79 18.15 -22.41
C ALA A 136 -5.82 16.84 -21.63
N TRP A 137 -6.02 15.72 -22.33
CA TRP A 137 -6.19 14.40 -21.73
C TRP A 137 -5.43 13.33 -22.49
N ASN A 138 -4.76 12.42 -21.78
CA ASN A 138 -3.97 11.32 -22.36
C ASN A 138 -2.92 11.76 -23.39
N ILE A 139 -2.20 12.85 -23.13
CA ILE A 139 -1.11 13.28 -24.00
C ILE A 139 0.07 12.30 -23.82
N PRO A 140 0.47 11.54 -24.86
CA PRO A 140 1.62 10.67 -24.76
C PRO A 140 2.90 11.51 -24.60
N PRO A 141 3.94 10.98 -23.95
CA PRO A 141 5.24 11.64 -23.96
C PRO A 141 5.69 11.75 -25.43
N SER A 142 6.10 12.95 -25.84
CA SER A 142 6.75 13.14 -27.12
C SER A 142 8.03 12.29 -27.13
N GLY A 143 8.09 11.32 -28.04
CA GLY A 143 9.30 10.55 -28.33
C GLY A 143 10.32 11.36 -29.11
#